data_AF-A0A943B7I8-F1
#
_entry.id   AF-A0A943B7I8-F1
#
_cell.length_a   1.000
_cell.length_b   1.000
_cell.length_c   1.000
_cell.angle_alpha   90.00
_cell.angle_beta   90.00
_cell.angle_gamma   90.00
#
_symmetry.space_group_name_H-M   'P 1'
#
loop_
_entity.id
_entity.type
_entity.pdbx_description
1 polymer ?
#
loop_
_entity_poly.entity_id
_entity_poly.type
_entity_poly.pdbx_seq_one_letter_code
_entity_poly.pdbx_strand_id
1 'polypeptide(L)'
;MFDFFKRKKKKENVKIDAELEAKDISEAEKLSENSEKYNYDFTVENTDFYGSNSEDVEPKTSIEVKEKSYTEEEIHKIIVQQILRVIDSGRDFNSMQMAAEEAGKVIGKEYITLVSTYIKDKVSKPTYMKGKFDELGQWPIAVENSVLSILYSFKEDGVDELLKIVDNGGNSCLKAINLLCKLAAKGIEREKIVDSLIYIIKSFNEEDKYKVLGYFSQIKGHGKIERLYELYYKKFILEGKLYAAYDIILNLINIRGRYTREQLIFIKALALFDSELDMEMILKGESGTVSFANIEEQLRIKAAISFYSLNKMDNEINDRLYYLKNNSLDSELRAFLSETLE
;
A
#
# COMPACT_ATOMS: atom_id res chain seq x y z
N MET A 1 -34.17 -0.44 -27.93
CA MET A 1 -35.33 0.08 -27.18
C MET A 1 -35.65 -0.96 -26.10
N PHE A 2 -35.41 -0.57 -24.84
CA PHE A 2 -35.78 -1.14 -23.54
C PHE A 2 -36.54 -2.48 -23.47
N ASP A 3 -36.04 -3.43 -22.67
CA ASP A 3 -36.45 -3.66 -21.27
C ASP A 3 -36.15 -5.11 -20.88
N PHE A 4 -35.19 -5.33 -19.98
CA PHE A 4 -35.12 -6.56 -19.21
C PHE A 4 -34.39 -6.25 -17.91
N PHE A 5 -35.11 -5.82 -16.88
CA PHE A 5 -34.89 -6.22 -15.49
C PHE A 5 -35.94 -5.56 -14.58
N LYS A 6 -37.07 -6.25 -14.41
CA LYS A 6 -37.86 -6.20 -13.18
C LYS A 6 -37.76 -7.56 -12.51
N ARG A 7 -37.04 -7.66 -11.38
CA ARG A 7 -37.38 -8.57 -10.28
C ARG A 7 -36.84 -8.04 -8.94
N LYS A 8 -37.81 -7.53 -8.18
CA LYS A 8 -38.03 -7.61 -6.72
C LYS A 8 -36.82 -7.54 -5.76
N LYS A 9 -36.80 -6.41 -5.04
CA LYS A 9 -36.29 -6.19 -3.68
C LYS A 9 -36.39 -7.44 -2.77
N LYS A 10 -35.25 -7.88 -2.23
CA LYS A 10 -35.15 -8.27 -0.82
C LYS A 10 -34.57 -7.08 -0.07
N LYS A 11 -35.35 -6.53 0.86
CA LYS A 11 -34.95 -5.51 1.83
C LYS A 11 -34.24 -6.22 2.97
N GLU A 12 -33.03 -5.79 3.29
CA GLU A 12 -32.47 -5.54 4.63
C GLU A 12 -30.93 -5.49 4.52
N ASN A 13 -30.36 -4.31 4.83
CA ASN A 13 -28.93 -3.93 5.00
C ASN A 13 -28.48 -2.68 4.22
N VAL A 14 -29.24 -2.18 3.23
CA VAL A 14 -28.84 -1.02 2.40
C VAL A 14 -28.96 0.34 3.11
N LYS A 15 -29.43 0.41 4.36
CA LYS A 15 -29.65 1.69 5.05
C LYS A 15 -28.47 2.18 5.89
N ILE A 16 -27.57 1.30 6.34
CA ILE A 16 -26.46 1.67 7.23
C ILE A 16 -25.30 2.28 6.42
N ASP A 17 -24.98 1.70 5.25
CA ASP A 17 -23.85 2.16 4.42
C ASP A 17 -24.04 3.58 3.86
N ALA A 18 -25.24 3.95 3.43
CA ALA A 18 -25.49 5.27 2.84
C ALA A 18 -25.69 6.39 3.89
N GLU A 19 -26.16 6.07 5.10
CA GLU A 19 -26.35 7.06 6.17
C GLU A 19 -25.04 7.40 6.92
N LEU A 20 -24.09 6.45 7.01
CA LEU A 20 -22.73 6.70 7.53
C LEU A 20 -21.87 7.50 6.53
N GLU A 21 -21.96 7.21 5.23
CA GLU A 21 -21.19 7.95 4.21
C GLU A 21 -21.63 9.40 4.02
N ALA A 22 -22.91 9.73 4.22
CA ALA A 22 -23.46 11.06 3.92
C ALA A 22 -23.40 12.06 5.08
N LYS A 23 -23.42 11.61 6.34
CA LYS A 23 -23.36 12.50 7.51
C LYS A 23 -21.94 12.95 7.86
N ASP A 24 -20.96 12.05 7.76
CA ASP A 24 -19.60 12.29 8.27
C ASP A 24 -18.76 13.21 7.36
N ILE A 25 -19.11 13.32 6.06
CA ILE A 25 -18.42 14.22 5.13
C ILE A 25 -18.76 15.70 5.42
N SER A 26 -19.97 16.02 5.90
CA SER A 26 -20.38 17.40 6.15
C SER A 26 -19.91 17.96 7.51
N GLU A 27 -19.63 17.09 8.49
CA GLU A 27 -19.10 17.50 9.80
C GLU A 27 -17.58 17.62 9.81
N ALA A 28 -16.88 16.90 8.92
CA ALA A 28 -15.43 16.95 8.75
C ALA A 28 -14.88 18.32 8.29
N GLU A 29 -15.73 19.22 7.77
CA GLU A 29 -15.34 20.57 7.36
C GLU A 29 -15.28 21.58 8.52
N LYS A 30 -15.79 21.26 9.72
CA LYS A 30 -16.05 22.27 10.78
C LYS A 30 -15.12 22.26 12.00
N LEU A 31 -14.27 21.26 12.20
CA LEU A 31 -13.55 21.07 13.47
C LEU A 31 -12.01 21.24 13.39
N SER A 32 -11.50 22.02 12.44
CA SER A 32 -10.06 22.08 12.10
C SER A 32 -9.14 22.82 13.08
N GLU A 33 -9.51 23.05 14.33
CA GLU A 33 -8.69 23.86 15.24
C GLU A 33 -8.43 23.14 16.56
N ASN A 34 -7.18 22.66 16.67
CA ASN A 34 -6.41 22.30 17.86
C ASN A 34 -6.01 20.82 17.95
N SER A 35 -4.80 20.50 17.50
CA SER A 35 -4.03 19.39 18.09
C SER A 35 -2.60 19.85 18.37
N GLU A 36 -2.25 19.86 19.65
CA GLU A 36 -0.92 20.21 20.15
C GLU A 36 0.13 19.16 19.74
N LYS A 37 1.36 19.66 19.60
CA LYS A 37 2.47 19.05 18.87
C LYS A 37 3.45 18.39 19.84
N TYR A 38 3.57 17.07 19.79
CA TYR A 38 4.66 16.32 20.42
C TYR A 38 5.21 15.28 19.43
N ASN A 39 6.51 15.37 19.14
CA ASN A 39 7.26 14.52 18.21
C ASN A 39 7.97 13.42 18.99
N TYR A 40 7.80 12.17 18.57
CA TYR A 40 8.72 11.07 18.90
C TYR A 40 8.95 10.24 17.64
N ASP A 41 10.21 10.09 17.24
CA ASP A 41 10.62 9.30 16.08
C ASP A 41 10.45 7.81 16.36
N PHE A 42 9.80 7.11 15.42
CA PHE A 42 9.74 5.65 15.41
C PHE A 42 10.26 5.13 14.06
N THR A 43 11.33 4.34 14.11
CA THR A 43 11.77 3.48 13.02
C THR A 43 11.17 2.09 13.23
N VAL A 44 10.11 1.75 12.49
CA VAL A 44 9.76 0.35 12.24
C VAL A 44 10.78 -0.14 11.21
N GLU A 45 11.57 -1.16 11.53
CA GLU A 45 12.21 -1.98 10.51
C GLU A 45 11.09 -2.69 9.75
N ASN A 46 10.71 -2.10 8.62
CA ASN A 46 10.09 -2.88 7.56
C ASN A 46 11.10 -3.96 7.21
N THR A 47 10.71 -5.23 7.32
CA THR A 47 11.39 -6.27 6.56
C THR A 47 11.26 -5.89 5.09
N ASP A 48 12.36 -5.34 4.58
CA ASP A 48 12.45 -4.65 3.32
C ASP A 48 12.01 -5.53 2.15
N PHE A 49 11.08 -5.02 1.37
CA PHE A 49 11.23 -5.06 -0.08
C PHE A 49 11.05 -3.62 -0.57
N TYR A 50 12.08 -3.11 -1.25
CA TYR A 50 12.34 -1.70 -1.62
C TYR A 50 13.04 -0.84 -0.55
N GLY A 51 14.29 -1.19 -0.24
CA GLY A 51 15.23 -0.30 0.44
C GLY A 51 15.46 1.00 -0.35
N SER A 52 15.39 2.11 0.38
CA SER A 52 15.66 3.46 -0.12
C SER A 52 17.14 3.79 0.06
N ASN A 53 17.90 3.84 -1.04
CA ASN A 53 19.21 4.50 -1.02
C ASN A 53 19.07 5.88 -1.65
N SER A 54 19.13 6.92 -0.81
CA SER A 54 19.39 8.29 -1.21
C SER A 54 20.89 8.48 -1.34
N GLU A 55 21.39 8.55 -2.57
CA GLU A 55 22.69 9.19 -2.84
C GLU A 55 22.43 10.42 -3.71
N ASP A 56 22.78 11.58 -3.16
CA ASP A 56 22.86 12.86 -3.85
C ASP A 56 23.85 12.75 -5.01
N VAL A 57 23.35 12.91 -6.24
CA VAL A 57 24.20 13.08 -7.42
C VAL A 57 23.89 14.43 -8.06
N GLU A 58 24.88 15.31 -8.02
CA GLU A 58 24.88 16.64 -8.64
C GLU A 58 24.48 16.60 -10.13
N PRO A 59 23.77 17.63 -10.63
CA PRO A 59 23.33 17.67 -12.01
C PRO A 59 24.50 18.00 -12.94
N LYS A 60 24.98 17.03 -13.73
CA LYS A 60 25.87 17.30 -14.85
C LYS A 60 25.10 17.36 -16.17
N THR A 61 24.97 18.60 -16.65
CA THR A 61 24.84 19.06 -18.03
C THR A 61 23.64 18.57 -18.84
N SER A 62 22.73 19.51 -19.07
CA SER A 62 21.68 19.51 -20.07
C SER A 62 22.24 19.26 -21.47
N ILE A 63 21.97 18.08 -22.02
CA ILE A 63 22.06 17.83 -23.46
C ILE A 63 20.69 18.18 -24.02
N GLU A 64 20.63 19.23 -24.85
CA GLU A 64 19.45 19.56 -25.65
C GLU A 64 19.11 18.37 -26.56
N VAL A 65 18.05 17.63 -26.21
CA VAL A 65 17.53 16.55 -27.05
C VAL A 65 16.68 17.19 -28.14
N LYS A 66 17.22 17.22 -29.36
CA LYS A 66 16.47 17.56 -30.58
C LYS A 66 15.27 16.61 -30.69
N GLU A 67 14.07 17.17 -30.80
CA GLU A 67 12.83 16.43 -31.11
C GLU A 67 13.02 15.64 -32.42
N LYS A 68 13.29 14.33 -32.30
CA LYS A 68 13.24 13.39 -33.41
C LYS A 68 11.83 12.85 -33.48
N SER A 69 11.05 13.29 -34.46
CA SER A 69 9.78 12.64 -34.79
C SER A 69 10.06 11.28 -35.44
N TYR A 70 9.79 10.20 -34.73
CA TYR A 70 9.82 8.84 -35.27
C TYR A 70 8.54 8.50 -36.03
N THR A 71 8.64 7.62 -37.02
CA THR A 71 7.46 6.94 -37.60
C THR A 71 6.91 5.89 -36.61
N GLU A 72 5.65 5.47 -36.78
CA GLU A 72 5.00 4.47 -35.91
C GLU A 72 5.78 3.14 -35.84
N GLU A 73 6.37 2.70 -36.96
CA GLU A 73 7.16 1.47 -37.03
C GLU A 73 8.51 1.61 -36.31
N GLU A 74 9.16 2.76 -36.43
CA GLU A 74 10.43 3.05 -35.77
C GLU A 74 10.25 3.11 -34.25
N ILE A 75 9.23 3.81 -33.77
CA ILE A 75 8.97 3.90 -32.33
C ILE A 75 8.52 2.55 -31.77
N HIS A 76 7.73 1.77 -32.51
CA HIS A 76 7.38 0.40 -32.12
C HIS A 76 8.64 -0.43 -31.88
N LYS A 77 9.60 -0.40 -32.82
CA LYS A 77 10.86 -1.12 -32.70
C LYS A 77 11.68 -0.64 -31.50
N ILE A 78 11.73 0.67 -31.25
CA ILE A 78 12.43 1.26 -30.10
C ILE A 78 11.81 0.77 -28.80
N ILE A 79 10.48 0.86 -28.64
CA ILE A 79 9.76 0.44 -27.42
C ILE A 79 9.99 -1.05 -27.16
N VAL A 80 9.85 -1.90 -28.17
CA VAL A 80 10.10 -3.35 -28.03
C VAL A 80 11.53 -3.61 -27.58
N GLN A 81 12.53 -2.95 -28.19
CA GLN A 81 13.93 -3.11 -27.80
C GLN A 81 14.18 -2.66 -26.35
N GLN A 82 13.58 -1.56 -25.92
CA GLN A 82 13.73 -1.09 -24.55
C GLN A 82 13.05 -2.00 -23.53
N ILE A 83 11.85 -2.52 -23.82
CA ILE A 83 11.19 -3.51 -22.97
C ILE A 83 12.06 -4.75 -22.79
N LEU A 84 12.62 -5.28 -23.89
CA LEU A 84 13.50 -6.46 -23.83
C LEU A 84 14.77 -6.20 -23.02
N ARG A 85 15.34 -4.99 -23.12
CA ARG A 85 16.51 -4.59 -22.32
C ARG A 85 16.20 -4.53 -20.83
N VAL A 86 15.03 -4.03 -20.44
CA VAL A 86 14.58 -4.03 -19.04
C VAL A 86 14.37 -5.47 -18.54
N ILE A 87 13.76 -6.34 -19.35
CA ILE A 87 13.60 -7.77 -19.03
C ILE A 87 14.96 -8.45 -18.80
N ASP A 88 15.94 -8.23 -19.69
CA ASP A 88 17.27 -8.82 -19.55
C ASP A 88 18.04 -8.32 -18.32
N SER A 89 17.73 -7.09 -17.88
CA SER A 89 18.33 -6.49 -16.69
C SER A 89 17.69 -7.01 -15.39
N GLY A 90 16.56 -7.73 -15.44
CA GLY A 90 15.77 -8.15 -14.28
C GLY A 90 16.38 -9.21 -13.34
N ARG A 91 17.70 -9.41 -13.35
CA ARG A 91 18.40 -10.29 -12.39
C ARG A 91 18.62 -9.64 -11.03
N ASP A 92 18.71 -8.31 -10.99
CA ASP A 92 18.73 -7.52 -9.76
C ASP A 92 17.79 -6.31 -9.87
N PHE A 93 17.36 -5.78 -8.72
CA PHE A 93 16.36 -4.71 -8.68
C PHE A 93 16.90 -3.38 -9.21
N ASN A 94 18.13 -3.03 -8.81
CA ASN A 94 18.74 -1.75 -9.14
C ASN A 94 19.04 -1.66 -10.65
N SER A 95 19.51 -2.74 -11.26
CA SER A 95 19.72 -2.83 -12.71
C SER A 95 18.43 -2.65 -13.49
N MET A 96 17.32 -3.25 -13.02
CA MET A 96 16.02 -3.12 -13.67
C MET A 96 15.53 -1.66 -13.62
N GLN A 97 15.68 -0.99 -12.48
CA GLN A 97 15.30 0.41 -12.34
C GLN A 97 16.14 1.32 -13.24
N MET A 98 17.46 1.16 -13.24
CA MET A 98 18.35 1.94 -14.12
C MET A 98 18.02 1.72 -15.60
N ALA A 99 17.76 0.47 -16.00
CA ALA A 99 17.36 0.14 -17.36
C ALA A 99 16.01 0.77 -17.74
N ALA A 100 15.05 0.82 -16.81
CA ALA A 100 13.76 1.46 -17.03
C ALA A 100 13.87 3.00 -17.14
N GLU A 101 14.76 3.61 -16.38
CA GLU A 101 15.06 5.05 -16.48
C GLU A 101 15.75 5.39 -17.80
N GLU A 102 16.69 4.57 -18.27
CA GLU A 102 17.31 4.74 -19.58
C GLU A 102 16.30 4.52 -20.71
N ALA A 103 15.46 3.49 -20.59
CA ALA A 103 14.37 3.23 -21.52
C ALA A 103 13.41 4.41 -21.64
N GLY A 104 13.01 5.02 -20.52
CA GLY A 104 12.15 6.21 -20.51
C GLY A 104 12.79 7.40 -21.25
N LYS A 105 14.09 7.64 -21.03
CA LYS A 105 14.86 8.68 -21.74
C LYS A 105 14.96 8.43 -23.25
N VAL A 106 15.16 7.17 -23.65
CA VAL A 106 15.30 6.78 -25.07
C VAL A 106 13.96 6.82 -25.80
N ILE A 107 12.88 6.40 -25.14
CA ILE A 107 11.54 6.40 -25.72
C ILE A 107 11.02 7.83 -25.87
N GLY A 108 11.17 8.67 -24.84
CA GLY A 108 10.62 10.03 -24.84
C GLY A 108 9.18 10.07 -24.30
N LYS A 109 8.84 11.18 -23.62
CA LYS A 109 7.54 11.37 -22.93
C LYS A 109 6.38 11.47 -23.91
N GLU A 110 6.64 11.94 -25.13
CA GLU A 110 5.66 12.08 -26.21
C GLU A 110 5.06 10.74 -26.67
N TYR A 111 5.72 9.61 -26.35
CA TYR A 111 5.29 8.26 -26.69
C TYR A 111 4.77 7.45 -25.49
N ILE A 112 4.57 8.08 -24.33
CA ILE A 112 4.19 7.37 -23.10
C ILE A 112 2.86 6.60 -23.22
N THR A 113 1.90 7.19 -23.94
CA THR A 113 0.59 6.58 -24.22
C THR A 113 0.72 5.32 -25.07
N LEU A 114 1.75 5.23 -25.92
CA LEU A 114 2.01 4.05 -26.74
C LEU A 114 2.60 2.92 -25.90
N VAL A 115 3.48 3.25 -24.94
CA VAL A 115 4.12 2.30 -24.02
C VAL A 115 3.09 1.52 -23.20
N SER A 116 2.05 2.18 -22.67
CA SER A 116 1.02 1.52 -21.86
C SER A 116 0.26 0.43 -22.63
N THR A 117 0.18 0.54 -23.96
CA THR A 117 -0.50 -0.47 -24.80
C THR A 117 0.23 -1.82 -24.89
N TYR A 118 1.49 -1.91 -24.43
CA TYR A 118 2.29 -3.14 -24.48
C TYR A 118 2.03 -4.10 -23.30
N ILE A 119 1.24 -3.69 -22.30
CA ILE A 119 0.85 -4.55 -21.16
C ILE A 119 0.10 -5.81 -21.62
N LYS A 120 -0.66 -5.75 -22.72
CA LYS A 120 -1.50 -6.86 -23.23
C LYS A 120 -0.80 -7.74 -24.26
N ASP A 121 0.40 -8.23 -23.95
CA ASP A 121 1.11 -9.25 -24.75
C ASP A 121 1.46 -8.86 -26.20
N LYS A 122 1.94 -7.64 -26.42
CA LYS A 122 2.44 -7.20 -27.75
C LYS A 122 3.90 -7.57 -28.04
N VAL A 123 4.62 -8.12 -27.06
CA VAL A 123 6.05 -8.43 -27.19
C VAL A 123 6.23 -9.93 -27.29
N SER A 124 6.62 -10.40 -28.48
CA SER A 124 6.97 -11.80 -28.70
C SER A 124 8.31 -12.14 -28.06
N LYS A 125 8.40 -13.32 -27.45
CA LYS A 125 9.64 -13.83 -26.85
C LYS A 125 10.73 -14.02 -27.91
N PRO A 126 11.87 -13.32 -27.81
CA PRO A 126 12.97 -13.49 -28.77
C PRO A 126 13.64 -14.85 -28.63
N THR A 127 14.19 -15.37 -29.73
CA THR A 127 14.87 -16.67 -29.76
C THR A 127 16.08 -16.73 -28.81
N TYR A 128 16.79 -15.61 -28.60
CA TYR A 128 17.93 -15.56 -27.68
C TYR A 128 17.56 -15.68 -26.20
N MET A 129 16.26 -15.50 -25.85
CA MET A 129 15.73 -15.71 -24.50
C MET A 129 15.11 -17.10 -24.30
N LYS A 130 15.31 -18.03 -25.25
CA LYS A 130 14.89 -19.43 -25.10
C LYS A 130 15.61 -20.05 -23.89
N GLY A 131 14.89 -20.67 -22.96
CA GLY A 131 15.46 -21.14 -21.69
C GLY A 131 15.17 -20.21 -20.49
N LYS A 132 14.76 -18.95 -20.71
CA LYS A 132 14.37 -18.00 -19.66
C LYS A 132 12.86 -17.77 -19.72
N PHE A 133 12.15 -17.66 -18.60
CA PHE A 133 10.69 -17.41 -18.60
C PHE A 133 9.90 -18.47 -19.39
N ASP A 134 10.21 -19.76 -19.16
CA ASP A 134 9.63 -20.88 -19.92
C ASP A 134 8.37 -21.46 -19.27
N GLU A 135 8.09 -21.16 -17.99
CA GLU A 135 6.84 -21.58 -17.38
C GLU A 135 5.65 -20.77 -17.92
N LEU A 136 4.48 -21.40 -17.91
CA LEU A 136 3.25 -20.79 -18.42
C LEU A 136 2.98 -19.44 -17.74
N GLY A 137 2.88 -18.37 -18.54
CA GLY A 137 2.56 -17.02 -18.05
C GLY A 137 3.77 -16.20 -17.56
N GLN A 138 4.96 -16.79 -17.41
CA GLN A 138 6.15 -16.04 -16.96
C GLN A 138 6.54 -14.91 -17.94
N TRP A 139 6.44 -15.17 -19.24
CA TRP A 139 6.78 -14.19 -20.26
C TRP A 139 5.85 -12.96 -20.26
N PRO A 140 4.51 -13.12 -20.33
CA PRO A 140 3.56 -12.02 -20.13
C PRO A 140 3.84 -11.18 -18.87
N ILE A 141 4.13 -11.84 -17.74
CA ILE A 141 4.42 -11.15 -16.47
C ILE A 141 5.72 -10.34 -16.56
N ALA A 142 6.76 -10.86 -17.19
CA ALA A 142 8.03 -10.16 -17.37
C ALA A 142 7.86 -8.90 -18.25
N VAL A 143 7.07 -9.01 -19.32
CA VAL A 143 6.70 -7.89 -20.19
C VAL A 143 5.91 -6.85 -19.40
N GLU A 144 4.86 -7.27 -18.68
CA GLU A 144 4.02 -6.39 -17.86
C GLU A 144 4.86 -5.61 -16.84
N ASN A 145 5.70 -6.30 -16.05
CA ASN A 145 6.54 -5.66 -15.04
C ASN A 145 7.52 -4.65 -15.65
N SER A 146 8.06 -4.96 -16.84
CA SER A 146 9.00 -4.08 -17.53
C SER A 146 8.30 -2.83 -18.07
N VAL A 147 7.11 -2.99 -18.65
CA VAL A 147 6.29 -1.86 -19.12
C VAL A 147 5.90 -0.96 -17.94
N LEU A 148 5.43 -1.53 -16.83
CA LEU A 148 5.10 -0.77 -15.63
C LEU A 148 6.31 -0.03 -15.04
N SER A 149 7.50 -0.65 -15.06
CA SER A 149 8.73 -0.01 -14.59
C SER A 149 9.14 1.17 -15.47
N ILE A 150 8.98 1.06 -16.79
CA ILE A 150 9.20 2.15 -17.73
C ILE A 150 8.17 3.28 -17.50
N LEU A 151 6.89 2.96 -17.33
CA LEU A 151 5.86 3.96 -17.02
C LEU A 151 6.16 4.71 -15.72
N TYR A 152 6.61 3.99 -14.69
CA TYR A 152 7.04 4.58 -13.43
C TYR A 152 8.26 5.50 -13.57
N SER A 153 9.18 5.22 -14.50
CA SER A 153 10.37 6.05 -14.70
C SER A 153 10.07 7.43 -15.31
N PHE A 154 8.91 7.60 -15.94
CA PHE A 154 8.40 8.89 -16.41
C PHE A 154 7.86 9.81 -15.31
N LYS A 155 7.82 9.38 -14.04
CA LYS A 155 7.43 10.19 -12.88
C LYS A 155 6.07 10.87 -13.09
N GLU A 156 5.99 12.20 -13.05
CA GLU A 156 4.78 13.01 -13.22
C GLU A 156 4.03 12.64 -14.49
N ASP A 157 4.74 12.54 -15.62
CA ASP A 157 4.16 12.23 -16.93
C ASP A 157 3.54 10.81 -16.96
N GLY A 158 4.05 9.89 -16.14
CA GLY A 158 3.59 8.50 -16.04
C GLY A 158 2.33 8.29 -15.23
N VAL A 159 1.92 9.27 -14.42
CA VAL A 159 0.80 9.12 -13.46
C VAL A 159 -0.51 8.85 -14.18
N ASP A 160 -0.82 9.58 -15.26
CA ASP A 160 -2.07 9.42 -15.99
C ASP A 160 -2.18 8.06 -16.68
N GLU A 161 -1.07 7.55 -17.23
CA GLU A 161 -1.06 6.22 -17.85
C GLU A 161 -1.20 5.11 -16.83
N LEU A 162 -0.57 5.25 -15.65
CA LEU A 162 -0.76 4.31 -14.55
C LEU A 162 -2.19 4.33 -14.02
N LEU A 163 -2.82 5.50 -13.88
CA LEU A 163 -4.23 5.60 -13.47
C LEU A 163 -5.17 4.93 -14.49
N LYS A 164 -4.94 5.11 -15.80
CA LYS A 164 -5.73 4.39 -16.83
C LYS A 164 -5.60 2.87 -16.72
N ILE A 165 -4.43 2.36 -16.34
CA ILE A 165 -4.22 0.93 -16.11
C ILE A 165 -5.04 0.45 -14.91
N VAL A 166 -5.09 1.24 -13.84
CA VAL A 166 -5.93 0.96 -12.66
C VAL A 166 -7.41 0.93 -13.05
N ASP A 167 -7.89 1.93 -13.79
CA ASP A 167 -9.30 2.02 -14.23
C ASP A 167 -9.73 0.87 -15.15
N ASN A 168 -8.81 0.37 -15.98
CA ASN A 168 -9.07 -0.78 -16.84
C ASN A 168 -9.16 -2.12 -16.07
N GLY A 169 -8.71 -2.15 -14.81
CA GLY A 169 -8.69 -3.33 -13.97
C GLY A 169 -7.75 -4.45 -14.46
N GLY A 170 -7.97 -5.66 -13.95
CA GLY A 170 -7.18 -6.85 -14.30
C GLY A 170 -5.90 -7.02 -13.48
N ASN A 171 -5.02 -7.92 -13.93
CA ASN A 171 -3.87 -8.40 -13.15
C ASN A 171 -2.86 -7.29 -12.82
N SER A 172 -2.73 -6.28 -13.67
CA SER A 172 -1.76 -5.19 -13.51
C SER A 172 -2.24 -4.10 -12.53
N CYS A 173 -3.52 -4.11 -12.15
CA CYS A 173 -4.16 -3.05 -11.38
C CYS A 173 -3.46 -2.80 -10.04
N LEU A 174 -3.32 -3.82 -9.19
CA LEU A 174 -2.68 -3.68 -7.88
C LEU A 174 -1.20 -3.25 -7.98
N LYS A 175 -0.49 -3.71 -9.02
CA LYS A 175 0.90 -3.31 -9.27
C LYS A 175 0.98 -1.83 -9.64
N ALA A 176 0.08 -1.36 -10.51
CA ALA A 176 0.00 0.05 -10.87
C ALA A 176 -0.35 0.93 -9.66
N ILE A 177 -1.28 0.51 -8.80
CA ILE A 177 -1.60 1.20 -7.54
C ILE A 177 -0.36 1.30 -6.65
N ASN A 178 0.39 0.20 -6.47
CA ASN A 178 1.61 0.23 -5.66
C ASN A 178 2.65 1.23 -6.20
N LEU A 179 2.84 1.28 -7.53
CA LEU A 179 3.74 2.25 -8.16
C LEU A 179 3.26 3.69 -7.98
N LEU A 180 1.96 3.94 -8.11
CA LEU A 180 1.36 5.24 -7.83
C LEU A 180 1.57 5.66 -6.37
N CYS A 181 1.36 4.76 -5.41
CA CYS A 181 1.64 5.05 -4.00
C CYS A 181 3.10 5.41 -3.75
N LYS A 182 4.05 4.74 -4.43
CA LYS A 182 5.48 5.10 -4.36
C LYS A 182 5.78 6.47 -4.93
N LEU A 183 5.15 6.86 -6.04
CA LEU A 183 5.28 8.22 -6.60
C LEU A 183 4.74 9.26 -5.61
N ALA A 184 3.54 9.02 -5.06
CA ALA A 184 2.93 9.90 -4.08
C ALA A 184 3.76 10.03 -2.79
N ALA A 185 4.38 8.93 -2.33
CA ALA A 185 5.30 8.93 -1.19
C ALA A 185 6.55 9.80 -1.44
N LYS A 186 7.01 9.89 -2.71
CA LYS A 186 8.08 10.79 -3.15
C LYS A 186 7.60 12.23 -3.41
N GLY A 187 6.32 12.53 -3.21
CA GLY A 187 5.73 13.85 -3.42
C GLY A 187 5.29 14.13 -4.86
N ILE A 188 5.40 13.17 -5.77
CA ILE A 188 5.03 13.31 -7.20
C ILE A 188 3.51 13.18 -7.33
N GLU A 189 2.84 14.21 -7.88
CA GLU A 189 1.38 14.24 -8.12
C GLU A 189 0.54 13.74 -6.93
N ARG A 190 1.02 14.03 -5.72
CA ARG A 190 0.55 13.37 -4.48
C ARG A 190 -0.97 13.48 -4.28
N GLU A 191 -1.53 14.68 -4.39
CA GLU A 191 -2.98 14.89 -4.20
C GLU A 191 -3.80 14.19 -5.29
N LYS A 192 -3.40 14.31 -6.56
CA LYS A 192 -4.06 13.68 -7.71
C LYS A 192 -4.13 12.17 -7.53
N ILE A 193 -2.99 11.55 -7.21
CA ILE A 193 -2.89 10.11 -6.98
C ILE A 193 -3.81 9.68 -5.84
N VAL A 194 -3.75 10.36 -4.69
CA VAL A 194 -4.56 10.00 -3.53
C VAL A 194 -6.05 10.14 -3.82
N ASP A 195 -6.48 11.22 -4.46
CA ASP A 195 -7.89 11.44 -4.78
C ASP A 195 -8.42 10.39 -5.75
N SER A 196 -7.67 10.09 -6.81
CA SER A 196 -8.06 9.06 -7.76
C SER A 196 -8.13 7.68 -7.10
N LEU A 197 -7.14 7.29 -6.31
CA LEU A 197 -7.11 5.97 -5.68
C LEU A 197 -8.18 5.81 -4.59
N ILE A 198 -8.47 6.85 -3.79
CA ILE A 198 -9.58 6.84 -2.82
C ILE A 198 -10.94 6.73 -3.52
N TYR A 199 -11.09 7.31 -4.70
CA TYR A 199 -12.31 7.12 -5.49
C TYR A 199 -12.44 5.68 -6.00
N ILE A 200 -11.37 5.12 -6.57
CA ILE A 200 -11.37 3.80 -7.22
C ILE A 200 -11.54 2.66 -6.19
N ILE A 201 -10.87 2.73 -5.03
CA ILE A 201 -10.87 1.67 -4.01
C ILE A 201 -12.28 1.31 -3.51
N LYS A 202 -13.26 2.21 -3.64
CA LYS A 202 -14.66 1.97 -3.28
C LYS A 202 -15.27 0.79 -4.04
N SER A 203 -14.85 0.60 -5.29
CA SER A 203 -15.36 -0.45 -6.19
C SER A 203 -14.70 -1.82 -5.98
N PHE A 204 -13.65 -1.90 -5.15
CA PHE A 204 -12.87 -3.12 -4.99
C PHE A 204 -13.57 -4.11 -4.06
N ASN A 205 -13.24 -5.39 -4.20
CA ASN A 205 -13.60 -6.39 -3.20
C ASN A 205 -12.80 -6.15 -1.89
N GLU A 206 -13.22 -6.75 -0.78
CA GLU A 206 -12.57 -6.50 0.52
C GLU A 206 -11.09 -6.94 0.53
N GLU A 207 -10.73 -8.05 -0.11
CA GLU A 207 -9.33 -8.52 -0.17
C GLU A 207 -8.40 -7.50 -0.84
N ASP A 208 -8.82 -6.97 -1.98
CA ASP A 208 -8.04 -5.98 -2.72
C ASP A 208 -8.04 -4.62 -2.02
N LYS A 209 -9.13 -4.24 -1.32
CA LYS A 209 -9.14 -3.06 -0.44
C LYS A 209 -8.03 -3.16 0.61
N TYR A 210 -7.87 -4.30 1.27
CA TYR A 210 -6.79 -4.49 2.25
C TYR A 210 -5.40 -4.33 1.64
N LYS A 211 -5.16 -4.90 0.45
CA LYS A 211 -3.88 -4.75 -0.25
C LYS A 211 -3.60 -3.28 -0.59
N VAL A 212 -4.60 -2.56 -1.09
CA VAL A 212 -4.48 -1.13 -1.43
C VAL A 212 -4.25 -0.28 -0.18
N LEU A 213 -4.97 -0.55 0.92
CA LEU A 213 -4.68 0.10 2.21
C LEU A 213 -3.22 -0.16 2.60
N GLY A 214 -2.73 -1.40 2.50
CA GLY A 214 -1.31 -1.70 2.69
C GLY A 214 -0.37 -0.80 1.87
N TYR A 215 -0.70 -0.50 0.61
CA TYR A 215 0.09 0.42 -0.21
C TYR A 215 -0.02 1.89 0.22
N PHE A 216 -1.18 2.35 0.68
CA PHE A 216 -1.35 3.72 1.20
C PHE A 216 -0.49 4.03 2.43
N SER A 217 -0.11 3.00 3.20
CA SER A 217 0.80 3.17 4.34
C SER A 217 2.16 3.79 3.98
N GLN A 218 2.56 3.74 2.71
CA GLN A 218 3.78 4.35 2.19
C GLN A 218 3.71 5.88 2.14
N ILE A 219 2.51 6.47 2.10
CA ILE A 219 2.28 7.91 1.93
C ILE A 219 2.09 8.56 3.31
N LYS A 220 3.19 8.99 3.92
CA LYS A 220 3.21 9.55 5.29
C LYS A 220 2.57 10.94 5.39
N GLY A 221 1.78 11.18 6.43
CA GLY A 221 1.22 12.50 6.77
C GLY A 221 0.19 13.06 5.77
N HIS A 222 -0.57 12.21 5.08
CA HIS A 222 -1.65 12.67 4.19
C HIS A 222 -3.01 12.60 4.88
N GLY A 223 -3.64 13.75 5.14
CA GLY A 223 -4.88 13.82 5.92
C GLY A 223 -6.05 12.98 5.38
N LYS A 224 -6.24 12.92 4.05
CA LYS A 224 -7.29 12.06 3.45
C LYS A 224 -7.06 10.56 3.70
N ILE A 225 -5.80 10.13 3.71
CA ILE A 225 -5.44 8.73 3.97
C ILE A 225 -5.64 8.43 5.45
N GLU A 226 -5.16 9.29 6.34
CA GLU A 226 -5.36 9.11 7.78
C GLU A 226 -6.83 8.93 8.14
N ARG A 227 -7.71 9.77 7.59
CA ARG A 227 -9.17 9.66 7.78
C ARG A 227 -9.73 8.36 7.23
N LEU A 228 -9.23 7.90 6.08
CA LEU A 228 -9.62 6.61 5.52
C LEU A 228 -9.28 5.47 6.48
N TYR A 229 -8.08 5.47 7.05
CA TYR A 229 -7.66 4.48 8.05
C TYR A 229 -8.52 4.55 9.33
N GLU A 230 -8.87 5.74 9.80
CA GLU A 230 -9.78 5.90 10.95
C GLU A 230 -11.17 5.29 10.67
N LEU A 231 -11.71 5.51 9.47
CA LEU A 231 -12.98 4.92 9.05
C LEU A 231 -12.91 3.39 8.99
N TYR A 232 -11.84 2.83 8.41
CA TYR A 232 -11.65 1.38 8.37
C TYR A 232 -11.40 0.77 9.75
N TYR A 233 -10.66 1.46 10.61
CA TYR A 233 -10.44 1.02 11.98
C TYR A 233 -11.78 0.90 12.72
N LYS A 234 -12.58 1.97 12.69
CA LYS A 234 -13.94 1.99 13.25
C LYS A 234 -14.80 0.85 12.68
N LYS A 235 -14.84 0.71 11.35
CA LYS A 235 -15.57 -0.37 10.66
C LYS A 235 -15.17 -1.75 11.20
N PHE A 236 -13.88 -2.05 11.29
CA PHE A 236 -13.41 -3.38 11.71
C PHE A 236 -13.64 -3.66 13.18
N ILE A 237 -13.57 -2.66 14.05
CA ILE A 237 -13.96 -2.82 15.45
C ILE A 237 -15.45 -3.16 15.57
N LEU A 238 -16.32 -2.42 14.85
CA LEU A 238 -17.78 -2.67 14.85
C LEU A 238 -18.14 -4.05 14.26
N GLU A 239 -17.36 -4.55 13.30
CA GLU A 239 -17.52 -5.88 12.71
C GLU A 239 -16.85 -7.01 13.53
N GLY A 240 -16.16 -6.69 14.63
CA GLY A 240 -15.42 -7.68 15.43
C GLY A 240 -14.18 -8.25 14.73
N LYS A 241 -13.70 -7.62 13.65
CA LYS A 241 -12.53 -8.07 12.86
C LYS A 241 -11.23 -7.54 13.46
N LEU A 242 -10.86 -8.05 14.63
CA LEU A 242 -9.73 -7.55 15.42
C LEU A 242 -8.37 -7.65 14.71
N TYR A 243 -8.12 -8.71 13.93
CA TYR A 243 -6.88 -8.85 13.17
C TYR A 243 -6.74 -7.75 12.11
N ALA A 244 -7.83 -7.49 11.37
CA ALA A 244 -7.87 -6.42 10.38
C ALA A 244 -7.72 -5.03 11.05
N ALA A 245 -8.40 -4.81 12.18
CA ALA A 245 -8.28 -3.58 12.95
C ALA A 245 -6.85 -3.33 13.45
N TYR A 246 -6.14 -4.40 13.84
CA TYR A 246 -4.73 -4.36 14.21
C TYR A 246 -3.83 -3.91 13.06
N ASP A 247 -3.96 -4.50 11.87
CA ASP A 247 -3.15 -4.10 10.72
C ASP A 247 -3.42 -2.64 10.32
N ILE A 248 -4.67 -2.19 10.39
CA ILE A 248 -5.06 -0.80 10.12
C ILE A 248 -4.45 0.16 11.15
N ILE A 249 -4.49 -0.17 12.45
CA ILE A 249 -4.00 0.75 13.49
C ILE A 249 -2.48 0.94 13.39
N LEU A 250 -1.73 -0.13 13.13
CA LEU A 250 -0.28 -0.04 12.95
C LEU A 250 0.09 0.81 11.75
N ASN A 251 -0.60 0.62 10.63
CA ASN A 251 -0.41 1.43 9.44
C ASN A 251 -0.76 2.91 9.71
N LEU A 252 -1.85 3.19 10.44
CA LEU A 252 -2.22 4.55 10.81
C LEU A 252 -1.15 5.22 11.68
N ILE A 253 -0.62 4.49 12.67
CA ILE A 253 0.49 4.98 13.52
C ILE A 253 1.73 5.26 12.66
N ASN A 254 2.07 4.36 11.74
CA ASN A 254 3.22 4.54 10.84
C ASN A 254 3.07 5.77 9.92
N ILE A 255 1.88 5.97 9.34
CA ILE A 255 1.59 7.14 8.49
C ILE A 255 1.69 8.44 9.27
N ARG A 256 1.24 8.43 10.53
CA ARG A 256 1.26 9.59 11.44
C ARG A 256 2.61 9.84 12.10
N GLY A 257 3.44 8.81 12.23
CA GLY A 257 4.64 8.82 13.07
C GLY A 257 4.35 8.96 14.57
N ARG A 258 3.09 8.76 15.00
CA ARG A 258 2.65 8.89 16.40
C ARG A 258 1.40 8.07 16.65
N TYR A 259 1.18 7.71 17.91
CA TYR A 259 0.00 6.97 18.38
C TYR A 259 -0.82 7.78 19.40
N THR A 260 -2.10 7.44 19.54
CA THR A 260 -2.98 7.96 20.59
C THR A 260 -3.08 6.97 21.76
N ARG A 261 -3.62 7.45 22.88
CA ARG A 261 -3.85 6.60 24.07
C ARG A 261 -4.80 5.45 23.76
N GLU A 262 -5.88 5.72 23.03
CA GLU A 262 -6.90 4.74 22.63
C GLU A 262 -6.30 3.64 21.76
N GLN A 263 -5.43 4.01 20.81
CA GLN A 263 -4.70 3.05 19.97
C GLN A 263 -3.78 2.16 20.81
N LEU A 264 -3.08 2.74 21.78
CA LEU A 264 -2.22 2.00 22.68
C LEU A 264 -3.02 1.04 23.59
N ILE A 265 -4.18 1.48 24.09
CA ILE A 265 -5.11 0.63 24.85
C ILE A 265 -5.58 -0.55 24.00
N PHE A 266 -5.97 -0.30 22.76
CA PHE A 266 -6.42 -1.35 21.84
C PHE A 266 -5.33 -2.40 21.60
N ILE A 267 -4.09 -1.99 21.30
CA ILE A 267 -2.97 -2.91 21.09
C ILE A 267 -2.68 -3.71 22.38
N LYS A 268 -2.73 -3.07 23.55
CA LYS A 268 -2.56 -3.79 24.84
C LYS A 268 -3.67 -4.81 25.08
N ALA A 269 -4.91 -4.44 24.78
CA ALA A 269 -6.06 -5.30 24.94
C ALA A 269 -5.94 -6.55 24.04
N LEU A 270 -5.48 -6.40 22.80
CA LEU A 270 -5.16 -7.55 21.94
C LEU A 270 -4.09 -8.47 22.56
N ALA A 271 -3.05 -7.90 23.15
CA ALA A 271 -1.94 -8.66 23.71
C ALA A 271 -2.34 -9.45 24.97
N LEU A 272 -3.09 -8.84 25.89
CA LEU A 272 -3.27 -9.33 27.26
C LEU A 272 -4.71 -9.62 27.67
N PHE A 273 -5.68 -8.96 27.06
CA PHE A 273 -7.07 -9.00 27.52
C PHE A 273 -7.82 -10.18 26.91
N ASP A 274 -8.71 -10.81 27.69
CA ASP A 274 -9.46 -12.01 27.30
C ASP A 274 -10.98 -11.85 27.50
N SER A 275 -11.46 -10.63 27.72
CA SER A 275 -12.86 -10.32 28.04
C SER A 275 -13.43 -9.22 27.13
N GLU A 276 -14.56 -8.64 27.52
CA GLU A 276 -15.20 -7.52 26.84
C GLU A 276 -14.68 -6.18 27.35
N LEU A 277 -14.39 -5.26 26.43
CA LEU A 277 -13.95 -3.90 26.70
C LEU A 277 -15.01 -2.92 26.23
N ASP A 278 -15.26 -1.86 26.99
CA ASP A 278 -16.10 -0.75 26.54
C ASP A 278 -15.48 -0.07 25.31
N MET A 279 -16.27 0.06 24.24
CA MET A 279 -15.80 0.55 22.95
C MET A 279 -15.25 1.99 23.05
N GLU A 280 -15.80 2.81 23.94
CA GLU A 280 -15.35 4.18 24.19
C GLU A 280 -13.86 4.27 24.59
N MET A 281 -13.30 3.20 25.18
CA MET A 281 -11.89 3.15 25.58
C MET A 281 -10.92 3.09 24.39
N ILE A 282 -11.41 2.65 23.22
CA ILE A 282 -10.61 2.47 22.00
C ILE A 282 -11.14 3.28 20.80
N LEU A 283 -12.41 3.70 20.86
CA LEU A 283 -13.09 4.53 19.86
C LEU A 283 -13.93 5.61 20.57
N LYS A 284 -13.39 6.82 20.61
CA LYS A 284 -14.04 7.95 21.29
C LYS A 284 -15.43 8.25 20.71
N GLY A 285 -16.43 8.33 21.58
CA GLY A 285 -17.82 8.65 21.20
C GLY A 285 -18.64 7.46 20.70
N GLU A 286 -18.07 6.25 20.66
CA GLU A 286 -18.79 5.04 20.31
C GLU A 286 -19.26 4.29 21.56
N SER A 287 -20.51 3.82 21.52
CA SER A 287 -21.12 3.05 22.60
C SER A 287 -21.15 1.56 22.27
N GLY A 288 -21.01 0.71 23.28
CA GLY A 288 -21.10 -0.75 23.14
C GLY A 288 -19.86 -1.44 23.71
N THR A 289 -19.78 -2.75 23.51
CA THR A 289 -18.63 -3.55 23.94
C THR A 289 -17.95 -4.24 22.76
N VAL A 290 -16.66 -4.51 22.93
CA VAL A 290 -15.83 -5.25 21.97
C VAL A 290 -15.25 -6.45 22.70
N SER A 291 -15.47 -7.65 22.16
CA SER A 291 -14.98 -8.88 22.76
C SER A 291 -13.54 -9.17 22.31
N PHE A 292 -12.63 -9.33 23.27
CA PHE A 292 -11.25 -9.80 23.09
C PHE A 292 -11.09 -11.27 23.50
N ALA A 293 -12.21 -11.98 23.67
CA ALA A 293 -12.20 -13.42 23.92
C ALA A 293 -11.73 -14.18 22.68
N ASN A 294 -11.00 -15.28 22.90
CA ASN A 294 -10.55 -16.20 21.84
C ASN A 294 -9.66 -15.58 20.75
N ILE A 295 -8.94 -14.49 21.04
CA ILE A 295 -7.90 -13.97 20.13
C ILE A 295 -6.81 -15.03 19.95
N GLU A 296 -6.48 -15.31 18.69
CA GLU A 296 -5.40 -16.22 18.31
C GLU A 296 -4.06 -15.80 18.91
N GLU A 297 -3.31 -16.76 19.46
CA GLU A 297 -2.03 -16.50 20.14
C GLU A 297 -1.03 -15.78 19.23
N GLN A 298 -1.03 -16.06 17.93
CA GLN A 298 -0.19 -15.34 16.97
C GLN A 298 -0.47 -13.83 16.95
N LEU A 299 -1.75 -13.42 16.99
CA LEU A 299 -2.13 -12.01 17.05
C LEU A 299 -1.76 -11.41 18.42
N ARG A 300 -1.91 -12.16 19.52
CA ARG A 300 -1.50 -11.71 20.86
C ARG A 300 0.00 -11.40 20.93
N ILE A 301 0.83 -12.29 20.38
CA ILE A 301 2.28 -12.13 20.32
C ILE A 301 2.65 -10.92 19.47
N LYS A 302 2.06 -10.80 18.26
CA LYS A 302 2.28 -9.63 17.39
C LYS A 302 1.91 -8.32 18.09
N ALA A 303 0.75 -8.28 18.75
CA ALA A 303 0.30 -7.11 19.49
C ALA A 303 1.23 -6.78 20.67
N ALA A 304 1.73 -7.77 21.40
CA ALA A 304 2.68 -7.56 22.50
C ALA A 304 4.00 -6.94 22.00
N ILE A 305 4.55 -7.47 20.90
CA ILE A 305 5.78 -6.95 20.28
C ILE A 305 5.57 -5.51 19.78
N SER A 306 4.45 -5.26 19.09
CA SER A 306 4.11 -3.92 18.61
C SER A 306 3.85 -2.95 19.75
N PHE A 307 3.23 -3.38 20.85
CA PHE A 307 3.09 -2.54 22.03
C PHE A 307 4.45 -2.18 22.61
N TYR A 308 5.32 -3.18 22.79
CA TYR A 308 6.67 -2.97 23.36
C TYR A 308 7.47 -1.96 22.56
N SER A 309 7.41 -2.03 21.22
CA SER A 309 8.12 -1.08 20.37
C SER A 309 7.59 0.35 20.53
N LEU A 310 6.28 0.52 20.75
CA LEU A 310 5.65 1.83 20.98
C LEU A 310 5.86 2.35 22.41
N ASN A 311 5.86 1.47 23.42
CA ASN A 311 5.99 1.82 24.84
C ASN A 311 6.69 0.70 25.64
N LYS A 312 8.02 0.84 25.79
CA LYS A 312 8.89 -0.13 26.50
C LYS A 312 8.70 -0.16 28.02
N MET A 313 7.93 0.77 28.60
CA MET A 313 7.82 0.94 30.06
C MET A 313 6.68 0.13 30.68
N ASP A 314 5.90 -0.61 29.90
CA ASP A 314 4.75 -1.38 30.41
C ASP A 314 5.19 -2.75 30.94
N ASN A 315 5.15 -2.90 32.26
CA ASN A 315 5.63 -4.12 32.93
C ASN A 315 4.84 -5.38 32.52
N GLU A 316 3.53 -5.29 32.29
CA GLU A 316 2.72 -6.47 31.97
C GLU A 316 3.07 -7.03 30.58
N ILE A 317 3.29 -6.13 29.62
CA ILE A 317 3.76 -6.49 28.27
C ILE A 317 5.18 -7.06 28.34
N ASN A 318 6.08 -6.40 29.08
CA ASN A 318 7.45 -6.84 29.25
C ASN A 318 7.52 -8.24 29.87
N ASP A 319 6.77 -8.49 30.95
CA ASP A 319 6.71 -9.78 31.63
C ASP A 319 6.23 -10.89 30.70
N ARG A 320 5.21 -10.63 29.88
CA ARG A 320 4.73 -11.58 28.86
C ARG A 320 5.83 -11.88 27.84
N LEU A 321 6.50 -10.86 27.30
CA LEU A 321 7.54 -11.05 26.29
C LEU A 321 8.76 -11.79 26.86
N TYR A 322 9.19 -11.48 28.09
CA TYR A 322 10.24 -12.24 28.78
C TYR A 322 9.83 -13.68 29.07
N TYR A 323 8.56 -13.91 29.44
CA TYR A 323 8.05 -15.27 29.60
C TYR A 323 8.12 -16.05 28.28
N LEU A 324 7.69 -15.45 27.17
CA LEU A 324 7.76 -16.06 25.83
C LEU A 324 9.21 -16.33 25.39
N LYS A 325 10.12 -15.38 25.60
CA LYS A 325 11.57 -15.53 25.32
C LYS A 325 12.14 -16.77 26.01
N ASN A 326 11.74 -17.03 27.25
CA ASN A 326 12.31 -18.12 28.05
C ASN A 326 11.59 -19.46 27.86
N ASN A 327 10.28 -19.45 27.57
CA ASN A 327 9.43 -20.64 27.68
C ASN A 327 8.73 -21.04 26.37
N SER A 328 8.79 -20.23 25.31
CA SER A 328 8.16 -20.60 24.04
C SER A 328 8.77 -21.86 23.42
N LEU A 329 7.92 -22.74 22.91
CA LEU A 329 8.34 -23.92 22.15
C LEU A 329 8.86 -23.55 20.76
N ASP A 330 8.53 -22.35 20.28
CA ASP A 330 9.01 -21.80 19.02
C ASP A 330 10.42 -21.21 19.23
N SER A 331 11.43 -21.90 18.66
CA SER A 331 12.83 -21.46 18.73
C SER A 331 13.10 -20.18 17.95
N GLU A 332 12.38 -19.92 16.86
CA GLU A 332 12.54 -18.69 16.07
C GLU A 332 12.00 -17.50 16.85
N LEU A 333 10.84 -17.64 17.48
CA LEU A 333 10.28 -16.61 18.35
C LEU A 333 11.23 -16.29 19.52
N ARG A 334 11.83 -17.31 20.15
CA ARG A 334 12.79 -17.08 21.24
C ARG A 334 14.05 -16.36 20.78
N ALA A 335 14.56 -16.69 19.59
CA ALA A 335 15.71 -16.01 19.01
C ALA A 335 15.38 -14.54 18.73
N PHE A 336 14.26 -14.28 18.04
CA PHE A 336 13.79 -12.93 17.74
C PHE A 336 13.59 -12.07 19.02
N LEU A 337 12.92 -12.61 20.03
CA LEU A 337 12.72 -11.90 21.31
C LEU A 337 14.02 -11.71 22.08
N SER A 338 15.03 -12.56 21.87
CA SER A 338 16.33 -12.37 22.49
C SER A 338 17.04 -11.15 21.94
N GLU A 339 17.00 -10.96 20.62
CA GLU A 339 17.56 -9.80 19.93
C GLU A 339 16.77 -8.51 20.21
N THR A 340 15.44 -8.60 20.34
CA THR A 340 14.56 -7.42 20.46
C THR A 340 14.51 -6.82 21.88
N LEU A 341 14.70 -7.65 22.92
CA LEU A 341 14.57 -7.26 24.33
C LEU A 341 15.92 -6.95 25.02
N GLU A 342 17.03 -7.07 24.29
CA GLU A 342 18.36 -6.56 24.69
C GLU A 342 18.46 -5.05 24.41
#